data_AF-A0AA43BYC2-F1
#
_entry.id   AF-A0AA43BYC2-F1
#
_cell.length_a   1.000
_cell.length_b   1.000
_cell.length_c   1.000
_cell.angle_alpha   90.00
_cell.angle_beta   90.00
_cell.angle_gamma   90.00
#
_symmetry.space_group_name_H-M   'P 1'
#
loop_
_entity.id
_entity.type
_entity.pdbx_description
1 polymer ?
#
loop_
_entity_poly.entity_id
_entity_poly.type
_entity_poly.pdbx_seq_one_letter_code
_entity_poly.pdbx_strand_id
1 'polypeptide(L)' 'MNADAYCRDKVAAEGSVLYYGLLFVPDTARRALTALRALGEELREVTDACSDLNVGRSKLAWWSEELAWAAQGKPR' A
#
# COMPACT_ATOMS: atom_id res chain seq x y z
N MET A 1 -3.86 -16.08 -0.70
CA MET A 1 -3.97 -14.80 -1.41
C MET A 1 -2.57 -14.32 -1.75
N ASN A 2 -2.31 -13.88 -2.98
CA ASN A 2 -1.01 -13.35 -3.41
C ASN A 2 -0.96 -11.85 -3.08
N ALA A 3 0.11 -11.35 -2.44
CA ALA A 3 0.28 -9.93 -2.12
C ALA A 3 0.21 -9.03 -3.37
N ASP A 4 0.75 -9.50 -4.51
CA ASP A 4 0.65 -8.79 -5.79
C ASP A 4 -0.81 -8.67 -6.26
N ALA A 5 -1.62 -9.70 -6.02
CA ALA A 5 -3.03 -9.69 -6.38
C ALA A 5 -3.80 -8.70 -5.52
N TYR A 6 -3.57 -8.70 -4.20
CA TYR A 6 -4.14 -7.72 -3.29
C TYR A 6 -3.83 -6.28 -3.71
N CYS A 7 -2.55 -5.98 -3.97
CA CYS A 7 -2.15 -4.62 -4.36
C CYS A 7 -2.81 -4.20 -5.66
N ARG A 8 -2.89 -5.10 -6.66
CA ARG A 8 -3.55 -4.82 -7.93
C ARG A 8 -5.04 -4.55 -7.74
N ASP A 9 -5.74 -5.40 -7.00
CA ASP A 9 -7.18 -5.25 -6.80
C ASP A 9 -7.51 -3.95 -6.04
N LYS A 10 -6.65 -3.53 -5.10
CA LYS A 10 -6.85 -2.30 -4.32
C LYS A 10 -6.64 -1.02 -5.14
N VAL A 11 -5.62 -0.96 -6.01
CA VAL A 11 -5.22 0.33 -6.63
C VAL A 11 -5.01 0.30 -8.14
N ALA A 12 -4.90 -0.88 -8.75
CA ALA A 12 -4.59 -1.06 -10.17
C ALA A 12 -5.54 -2.06 -10.85
N ALA A 13 -6.82 -2.08 -10.43
CA ALA A 13 -7.85 -2.85 -11.10
C ALA A 13 -7.91 -2.47 -12.59
N GLU A 14 -8.26 -3.44 -13.44
CA GLU A 14 -8.34 -3.22 -14.88
C GLU A 14 -9.24 -2.02 -15.20
N GLY A 15 -8.76 -1.14 -16.08
CA GLY A 15 -9.49 0.09 -16.44
C GLY A 15 -9.27 1.29 -15.49
N SER A 16 -8.57 1.12 -14.37
CA SER A 16 -8.21 2.25 -13.49
C SER A 16 -7.17 3.18 -14.12
N VAL A 17 -7.12 4.44 -13.63
CA VAL A 17 -6.12 5.42 -14.07
C VAL A 17 -4.70 4.89 -13.85
N LEU A 18 -4.47 4.23 -12.71
CA LEU A 18 -3.16 3.65 -12.40
C LEU A 18 -2.83 2.47 -13.31
N TYR A 19 -3.81 1.61 -13.62
CA TYR A 19 -3.63 0.50 -14.57
C TYR A 19 -3.08 1.00 -15.91
N TYR A 20 -3.70 2.04 -16.48
CA TYR A 20 -3.23 2.62 -17.74
C TYR A 20 -1.89 3.36 -17.60
N GLY A 21 -1.69 4.06 -16.48
CA GLY A 21 -0.41 4.73 -16.20
C GLY A 21 0.79 3.78 -16.09
N LEU A 22 0.55 2.52 -15.74
CA LEU A 22 1.58 1.49 -15.62
C LEU A 22 1.64 0.50 -16.79
N LEU A 23 0.82 0.69 -17.83
CA LEU A 23 0.62 -0.29 -18.90
C LEU A 23 1.93 -0.70 -19.61
N PHE A 24 2.85 0.24 -19.77
CA PHE A 24 4.13 0.05 -20.46
C PHE A 24 5.34 -0.10 -19.52
N VAL A 25 5.12 -0.13 -18.20
CA VAL A 25 6.21 -0.32 -17.22
C VAL A 25 6.60 -1.81 -17.18
N PRO A 26 7.91 -2.17 -17.14
CA PRO A 26 8.34 -3.56 -16.97
C PRO A 26 7.67 -4.23 -15.77
N ASP A 27 7.37 -5.52 -15.86
CA ASP A 27 6.55 -6.23 -14.87
C ASP A 27 7.06 -6.09 -13.42
N THR A 28 8.37 -6.21 -13.22
CA THR A 28 9.00 -6.05 -11.89
C THR A 28 8.79 -4.65 -11.31
N ALA A 29 9.02 -3.61 -12.10
CA ALA A 29 8.80 -2.22 -11.70
C ALA A 29 7.30 -1.91 -11.51
N ARG A 30 6.44 -2.48 -12.36
CA ARG A 30 4.98 -2.35 -12.25
C ARG A 30 4.46 -2.90 -10.92
N ARG A 31 4.90 -4.09 -10.53
CA ARG A 31 4.53 -4.70 -9.24
C ARG A 31 5.00 -3.84 -8.06
N ALA A 32 6.26 -3.38 -8.10
CA ALA A 32 6.81 -2.50 -7.06
C ALA A 32 6.02 -1.18 -6.94
N LEU A 33 5.72 -0.51 -8.06
CA LEU A 33 4.93 0.72 -8.06
C LEU A 33 3.50 0.50 -7.59
N THR A 34 2.88 -0.62 -7.97
CA THR A 34 1.53 -0.99 -7.51
C THR A 34 1.51 -1.22 -6.00
N ALA A 35 2.51 -1.95 -5.46
CA ALA A 35 2.64 -2.18 -4.02
C ALA A 35 2.86 -0.87 -3.25
N LEU A 36 3.72 0.03 -3.75
CA LEU A 36 3.93 1.34 -3.15
C LEU A 36 2.65 2.19 -3.14
N ARG A 37 1.86 2.14 -4.22
CA ARG A 37 0.58 2.86 -4.26
C ARG A 37 -0.44 2.25 -3.31
N ALA A 38 -0.52 0.93 -3.23
CA ALA A 38 -1.39 0.23 -2.29
C ALA A 38 -1.06 0.60 -0.84
N LEU A 39 0.22 0.62 -0.47
CA LEU A 39 0.66 1.09 0.85
C LEU A 39 0.22 2.53 1.13
N GLY A 40 0.36 3.43 0.17
CA GLY A 40 -0.12 4.80 0.31
C GLY A 40 -1.63 4.89 0.58
N GLU A 41 -2.43 4.04 -0.06
CA GLU A 41 -3.87 3.96 0.21
C GLU A 41 -4.17 3.40 1.61
N GLU A 42 -3.43 2.40 2.10
CA GLU A 42 -3.60 1.90 3.48
C GLU A 42 -3.37 3.00 4.52
N LEU A 43 -2.30 3.77 4.35
CA LEU A 43 -1.96 4.85 5.27
C LEU A 43 -3.01 5.97 5.25
N ARG A 44 -3.54 6.29 4.06
CA ARG A 44 -4.63 7.26 3.89
C ARG A 44 -5.94 6.77 4.50
N GLU A 45 -6.25 5.49 4.37
CA GLU A 45 -7.45 4.90 4.97
C GLU A 45 -7.45 5.03 6.49
N VAL A 46 -6.28 4.95 7.15
CA VAL A 46 -6.17 5.24 8.59
C VAL A 46 -6.61 6.66 8.92
N THR A 47 -6.20 7.64 8.12
CA THR A 47 -6.57 9.05 8.34
C THR A 47 -8.04 9.33 7.99
N ASP A 48 -8.59 8.64 6.99
CA ASP A 48 -9.97 8.85 6.54
C ASP A 48 -10.99 8.16 7.44
N ALA A 49 -10.66 6.97 7.98
CA ALA A 49 -11.59 6.16 8.76
C ALA A 49 -11.53 6.42 10.27
N CYS A 50 -10.45 7.01 10.81
CA CYS A 50 -10.31 7.21 12.26
C CYS A 50 -10.83 8.60 12.67
N SER A 51 -12.00 8.64 13.31
CA SER A 51 -12.53 9.86 13.92
C SER A 51 -11.81 10.24 15.22
N ASP A 52 -11.25 9.25 15.94
CA ASP A 52 -10.45 9.49 17.14
C ASP A 52 -8.96 9.66 16.78
N LEU A 53 -8.42 10.81 17.13
CA LEU A 53 -7.05 11.20 16.82
C LEU A 53 -5.99 10.32 17.49
N ASN A 54 -6.24 9.83 18.71
CA ASN A 54 -5.32 8.97 19.43
C ASN A 54 -5.28 7.58 18.78
N VAL A 55 -6.43 7.05 18.37
CA VAL A 55 -6.50 5.77 17.65
C VAL A 55 -5.78 5.86 16.31
N GLY A 56 -5.98 6.94 15.54
CA GLY A 56 -5.29 7.18 14.29
C GLY A 56 -3.76 7.26 14.47
N ARG A 57 -3.29 8.01 15.48
CA ARG A 57 -1.87 8.09 15.82
C ARG A 57 -1.27 6.74 16.19
N SER A 58 -1.96 5.94 17.01
CA SER A 58 -1.48 4.60 17.38
C SER A 58 -1.37 3.67 16.18
N LYS A 59 -2.33 3.71 15.24
CA LYS A 59 -2.27 2.92 14.00
C LYS A 59 -1.11 3.34 13.10
N LEU A 60 -0.88 4.64 12.92
CA LEU A 60 0.23 5.14 12.11
C LEU A 60 1.59 4.85 12.75
N ALA A 61 1.69 4.91 14.09
CA ALA A 61 2.89 4.50 14.80
C ALA A 61 3.21 3.02 14.55
N TRP A 62 2.20 2.15 14.63
CA TRP A 62 2.37 0.73 14.29
C TRP A 62 2.84 0.53 12.84
N TRP A 63 2.23 1.22 11.87
CA TRP A 63 2.68 1.16 10.46
C TRP A 63 4.14 1.60 10.28
N SER A 64 4.56 2.64 10.99
CA SER A 64 5.96 3.10 10.94
C SER A 64 6.93 2.07 11.49
N GLU A 65 6.57 1.38 12.58
CA GLU A 65 7.36 0.28 13.10
C GLU A 65 7.42 -0.85 12.07
N GLU A 66 6.28 -1.28 11.54
CA GLU A 66 6.19 -2.38 10.58
C GLU A 66 7.05 -2.14 9.33
N LEU A 67 7.04 -0.92 8.80
CA LEU A 67 7.90 -0.55 7.67
C LEU A 67 9.40 -0.64 8.02
N ALA A 68 9.79 -0.28 9.24
CA ALA A 68 11.17 -0.40 9.69
C ALA A 68 11.60 -1.87 9.85
N TRP A 69 10.70 -2.74 10.28
CA TRP A 69 10.89 -4.18 10.36
C TRP A 69 10.99 -4.82 8.97
N ALA A 70 10.08 -4.47 8.06
CA ALA A 70 10.08 -4.91 6.67
C ALA A 70 11.37 -4.48 5.93
N ALA A 71 11.86 -3.27 6.16
CA ALA A 71 13.13 -2.78 5.58
C ALA A 71 14.35 -3.61 6.01
N GLN A 72 14.28 -4.28 7.16
CA GLN A 72 15.31 -5.20 7.65
C GLN A 72 15.09 -6.64 7.16
N GLY A 73 14.10 -6.87 6.29
CA GLY A 73 13.72 -8.20 5.83
C GLY A 73 13.02 -9.04 6.91
N LYS A 74 12.47 -8.41 7.94
CA LYS A 74 11.80 -9.07 9.07
C LYS A 74 10.40 -8.48 9.33
N PRO A 75 9.49 -8.47 8.34
CA PRO A 75 8.11 -8.04 8.58
C PRO A 75 7.46 -8.90 9.69
N ARG A 76 6.60 -8.30 10.53
CA ARG A 76 5.94 -9.00 11.66
C ARG A 76 4.62 -9.64 11.26
#